data_AF-A0A2A2F1L5-F1
#
_entry.id   AF-A0A2A2F1L5-F1
#
_cell.length_a   1.000
_cell.length_b   1.000
_cell.length_c   1.000
_cell.angle_alpha   90.00
_cell.angle_beta   90.00
_cell.angle_gamma   90.00
#
_symmetry.space_group_name_H-M   'P 1'
#
loop_
_entity.id
_entity.type
_entity.pdbx_description
1 polymer ?
#
loop_
_entity_poly.entity_id
_entity_poly.type
_entity_poly.pdbx_seq_one_letter_code
_entity_poly.pdbx_strand_id
1 'polypeptide(L)' 'MDTKESKTPEEEKEHVMGQRIPEDYDEAEPQRQPEAKKPPTGMHRLLPVAVILVLVAGLAFHFLGR' A
#
# COMPACT_ATOMS: atom_id res chain seq x y z
N MET A 1 5.28 28.72 25.43
CA MET A 1 4.57 28.26 24.22
C MET A 1 3.60 27.20 24.68
N ASP A 2 2.31 27.52 24.75
CA ASP A 2 1.26 26.58 25.14
C ASP A 2 0.97 25.62 23.98
N THR A 3 1.21 24.33 24.18
CA THR A 3 0.99 23.27 23.17
C THR A 3 -0.41 22.66 23.25
N LYS A 4 -1.39 23.42 23.74
CA LYS A 4 -2.74 22.93 24.07
C LYS A 4 -3.83 23.57 23.23
N GLU A 5 -3.65 23.57 21.91
CA GLU A 5 -4.75 23.79 20.96
C GLU A 5 -5.05 22.47 20.24
N SER A 6 -5.89 21.66 20.88
CA SER A 6 -6.50 20.48 20.25
C SER A 6 -7.55 20.98 19.27
N LYS A 7 -7.11 21.36 18.07
CA LYS A 7 -8.01 21.66 16.96
C LYS A 7 -8.88 20.45 16.66
N THR A 8 -10.14 20.68 16.39
CA THR A 8 -11.05 19.61 15.96
C THR A 8 -10.51 18.95 14.68
N PRO A 9 -10.81 17.66 14.42
CA PRO A 9 -10.35 17.00 13.20
C PRO A 9 -10.72 17.77 11.92
N GLU A 10 -11.85 18.48 11.95
CA GLU A 10 -12.27 19.38 10.89
C GLU A 10 -11.35 20.62 10.75
N GLU A 11 -11.01 21.31 11.84
CA GLU A 11 -10.10 22.47 11.82
C GLU A 11 -8.65 22.10 11.45
N GLU A 12 -8.18 20.91 11.83
CA GLU A 12 -6.87 20.41 11.42
C GLU A 12 -6.83 20.15 9.91
N LYS A 13 -7.90 19.56 9.36
CA LYS A 13 -8.03 19.34 7.92
C LYS A 13 -8.07 20.66 7.15
N GLU A 14 -8.88 21.63 7.59
CA GLU A 14 -8.91 22.95 6.95
C GLU A 14 -7.58 23.68 7.04
N HIS A 15 -6.86 23.53 8.14
CA HIS A 15 -5.51 24.09 8.31
C HIS A 15 -4.51 23.44 7.35
N VAL A 16 -4.54 22.11 7.19
CA VAL A 16 -3.67 21.38 6.25
C VAL A 16 -4.02 21.69 4.80
N MET A 17 -5.30 21.82 4.46
CA MET A 17 -5.75 22.14 3.10
C MET A 17 -5.56 23.64 2.76
N GLY A 18 -5.62 24.52 3.77
CA GLY A 18 -5.38 25.95 3.64
C GLY A 18 -3.90 26.34 3.67
N GLN A 19 -3.02 25.43 4.11
CA GLN A 19 -1.60 25.52 3.83
C GLN A 19 -1.41 25.33 2.33
N ARG A 20 -1.03 26.42 1.68
CA ARG A 20 -0.60 26.56 0.27
C ARG A 20 -0.45 25.20 -0.41
N ILE A 21 -1.48 24.79 -1.16
CA ILE A 21 -1.35 23.68 -2.10
C ILE A 21 -0.05 23.93 -2.89
N PRO A 22 0.86 22.94 -3.00
CA PRO A 22 2.11 23.14 -3.72
C PRO A 22 1.84 23.73 -5.10
N GLU A 23 2.67 24.67 -5.55
CA GLU A 23 2.45 25.34 -6.85
C GLU A 23 2.40 24.32 -8.01
N ASP A 24 3.07 23.18 -7.86
CA ASP A 24 3.12 22.09 -8.83
C ASP A 24 2.06 20.98 -8.60
N TYR A 25 1.01 21.23 -7.81
CA TYR A 25 0.01 20.18 -7.50
C TYR A 25 -0.72 19.64 -8.74
N ASP A 26 -1.09 20.53 -9.66
CA ASP A 26 -1.80 20.15 -10.90
C ASP A 26 -0.86 19.52 -11.95
N GLU A 27 0.44 19.82 -11.87
CA GLU A 27 1.48 19.29 -12.76
C GLU A 27 2.23 18.10 -12.16
N ALA A 28 1.85 17.68 -10.94
CA ALA A 28 2.51 16.59 -10.25
C ALA A 28 2.49 15.33 -11.12
N GLU A 29 3.63 14.63 -11.17
CA GLU A 29 3.74 13.30 -11.78
C GLU A 29 3.87 12.24 -10.69
N PRO A 30 2.75 11.75 -10.09
CA PRO A 30 2.77 10.74 -9.03
C PRO A 30 3.62 9.51 -9.37
N GLN A 31 3.61 9.10 -10.63
CA GLN A 31 4.38 7.97 -11.16
C GLN A 31 5.91 8.15 -11.06
N ARG A 32 6.41 9.39 -10.99
CA ARG A 32 7.86 9.66 -10.85
C ARG A 32 8.34 9.61 -9.41
N GLN A 33 7.42 9.57 -8.45
CA GLN A 33 7.76 9.55 -7.03
C GLN A 33 8.58 8.30 -6.68
N PRO A 34 9.57 8.41 -5.77
CA PRO A 34 10.36 7.27 -5.32
C PRO A 34 9.51 6.11 -4.80
N GLU A 35 8.39 6.40 -4.15
CA GLU A 35 7.44 5.44 -3.58
C GLU A 35 6.73 4.63 -4.68
N ALA A 36 6.33 5.28 -5.77
CA ALA A 36 5.72 4.62 -6.93
C ALA A 36 6.70 3.69 -7.67
N LYS A 37 8.00 3.99 -7.58
CA LYS A 37 9.08 3.15 -8.14
C LYS A 37 9.43 1.95 -7.27
N LYS A 38 8.94 1.88 -6.02
CA LYS A 38 9.23 0.73 -5.15
C LYS A 38 8.54 -0.50 -5.74
N PRO A 39 9.30 -1.54 -6.13
CA PRO A 39 8.67 -2.76 -6.60
C PRO A 39 7.86 -3.37 -5.45
N PRO A 40 6.71 -4.00 -5.75
CA PRO A 40 5.97 -4.72 -4.73
C PRO A 40 6.91 -5.76 -4.10
N THR A 41 7.08 -5.70 -2.78
CA THR A 41 7.97 -6.63 -2.08
C THR A 41 7.38 -8.03 -2.07
N GLY A 42 8.25 -9.06 -2.03
CA GLY A 42 8.01 -10.43 -2.50
C GLY A 42 6.83 -11.23 -1.94
N MET A 43 6.06 -10.71 -1.00
CA MET A 43 4.87 -11.35 -0.43
C MET A 43 3.78 -11.61 -1.47
N HIS A 44 3.65 -10.77 -2.50
CA HIS A 44 2.73 -11.00 -3.62
C HIS A 44 3.04 -12.28 -4.41
N ARG A 45 4.26 -12.82 -4.32
CA ARG A 45 4.65 -14.09 -4.95
C ARG A 45 4.32 -15.32 -4.10
N LEU A 46 4.04 -15.16 -2.81
CA LEU A 46 3.73 -16.29 -1.93
C LEU A 46 2.38 -16.93 -2.27
N LEU A 47 1.40 -16.11 -2.65
CA LEU A 47 0.06 -16.57 -2.99
C LEU A 47 0.06 -17.59 -4.16
N PRO A 48 0.65 -17.28 -5.34
CA PRO A 48 0.74 -18.26 -6.42
C PRO A 48 1.60 -19.48 -6.06
N VAL A 49 2.69 -19.30 -5.30
CA VAL A 49 3.54 -20.43 -4.85
C VAL A 49 2.75 -21.39 -3.96
N ALA A 50 1.99 -20.87 -3.00
CA ALA A 50 1.14 -21.68 -2.11
C ALA A 50 0.09 -22.47 -2.90
N VAL A 51 -0.55 -21.85 -3.90
CA VAL A 51 -1.53 -22.54 -4.76
C VAL A 51 -0.88 -23.72 -5.49
N ILE A 52 0.30 -23.52 -6.08
CA ILE A 52 1.03 -24.60 -6.77
C ILE A 52 1.36 -25.73 -5.79
N LEU A 53 1.84 -25.42 -4.58
CA LEU A 53 2.17 -26.44 -3.58
C LEU A 53 0.94 -27.25 -3.16
N VAL A 54 -0.20 -26.60 -2.94
CA VAL A 54 -1.46 -27.29 -2.58
C VAL A 54 -1.94 -28.19 -3.72
N LEU A 55 -1.87 -27.74 -4.97
CA LEU A 55 -2.25 -28.54 -6.13
C LEU A 55 -1.35 -29.76 -6.29
N VAL A 56 -0.02 -29.57 -6.20
CA VAL A 56 0.95 -30.66 -6.31
C VAL A 56 0.75 -31.68 -5.18
N ALA A 57 0.58 -31.24 -3.94
CA ALA A 57 0.33 -32.11 -2.81
C ALA A 57 -1.00 -32.87 -2.93
N GLY A 58 -2.07 -32.19 -3.37
CA GLY A 58 -3.37 -32.80 -3.61
C GLY A 58 -3.33 -33.87 -4.71
N LEU A 59 -2.65 -33.59 -5.82
CA LEU A 59 -2.44 -34.56 -6.90
C LEU A 59 -1.60 -35.73 -6.42
N ALA A 60 -0.49 -35.48 -5.72
CA ALA A 60 0.35 -36.53 -5.17
C ALA A 60 -0.44 -37.43 -4.20
N PHE A 61 -1.23 -36.84 -3.30
CA PHE A 61 -2.11 -37.60 -2.41
C PHE A 61 -3.17 -38.41 -3.18
N HIS A 62 -3.77 -37.84 -4.21
CA HIS A 62 -4.76 -38.53 -5.05
C HIS A 62 -4.17 -39.74 -5.81
N PHE A 63 -2.95 -39.59 -6.34
CA PHE A 63 -2.30 -40.63 -7.15
C PHE A 63 -1.52 -41.66 -6.34
N LEU A 64 -0.94 -41.29 -5.18
CA LEU A 64 -0.17 -42.21 -4.32
C LEU A 64 -1.00 -42.80 -3.17
N GLY A 65 -2.10 -42.16 -2.78
CA GLY A 65 -2.98 -42.60 -1.69
C GLY A 65 -4.15 -43.48 -2.14
N ARG A 66 -4.22 -43.83 -3.42
CA ARG A 66 -5.14 -44.81 -4.00
C ARG A 66 -4.44 -46.16 -4.17
#